data_AF-A0A917CD48-F1
#
_entry.id   AF-A0A917CD48-F1
#
_cell.length_a   1.000
_cell.length_b   1.000
_cell.length_c   1.000
_cell.angle_alpha   90.00
_cell.angle_beta   90.00
_cell.angle_gamma   90.00
#
_symmetry.space_group_name_H-M   'P 1'
#
loop_
_entity.id
_entity.type
_entity.pdbx_description
1 polymer ?
#
loop_
_entity_poly.entity_id
_entity_poly.type
_entity_poly.pdbx_seq_one_letter_code
_entity_poly.pdbx_strand_id
1 'polypeptide(L)'
;MQAHLIRTVVLPFLIWFVGLALATLLSDRLLHQLDLVWVGRYLGIPGTLLIIGSFGYSLAKRRKIKTRSLPRLLSYHEVLAWLGSLMVLVHAGVHFNAILGWLAVAAMLVNVASGLTGKFLIKRARERMRQAGESPAGPDGEAGSGHFWDSLTVDAVTQWRKVHFPIAFAFGFLALAHIISIFLFWGWR
;
A
#
# COMPACT_ATOMS: atom_id res chain seq x y z
N MET A 1 15.78 -7.10 22.80
CA MET A 1 14.75 -6.24 22.16
C MET A 1 14.86 -6.14 20.63
N GLN A 2 16.06 -5.97 20.03
CA GLN A 2 16.21 -5.82 18.57
C GLN A 2 15.79 -7.06 17.75
N ALA A 3 16.10 -8.28 18.21
CA ALA A 3 15.72 -9.51 17.51
C ALA A 3 14.20 -9.73 17.43
N HIS A 4 13.46 -9.39 18.50
CA HIS A 4 11.99 -9.44 18.50
C HIS A 4 11.38 -8.39 17.56
N LEU A 5 12.00 -7.21 17.47
CA LEU A 5 11.58 -6.14 16.56
C LEU A 5 11.70 -6.56 15.08
N ILE A 6 12.83 -7.14 14.69
CA ILE A 6 13.04 -7.58 13.30
C ILE A 6 12.07 -8.72 12.95
N ARG A 7 11.90 -9.70 13.84
CA ARG A 7 11.06 -10.88 13.58
C ARG A 7 9.56 -10.58 13.59
N THR A 8 9.08 -9.69 14.45
CA THR A 8 7.65 -9.40 14.59
C THR A 8 7.20 -8.22 13.73
N VAL A 9 8.12 -7.33 13.33
CA VAL A 9 7.80 -6.12 12.55
C VAL A 9 8.24 -6.22 11.10
N VAL A 10 9.50 -6.58 10.84
CA VAL A 10 10.05 -6.59 9.47
C VAL A 10 9.67 -7.87 8.73
N LEU A 11 9.64 -9.01 9.42
CA LEU A 11 9.30 -10.29 8.82
C LEU A 11 7.89 -10.33 8.18
N PRO A 12 6.79 -9.93 8.85
CA PRO A 12 5.48 -9.95 8.20
C PRO A 12 5.38 -8.94 7.05
N PHE A 13 6.05 -7.78 7.14
CA PHE A 13 6.16 -6.84 6.03
C PHE A 13 6.81 -7.51 4.80
N LEU A 14 7.95 -8.16 5.03
CA LEU A 14 8.73 -8.80 3.98
C LEU A 14 7.97 -10.00 3.40
N ILE A 15 7.25 -10.76 4.23
CA ILE A 15 6.39 -11.86 3.78
C ILE A 15 5.29 -11.36 2.84
N TRP A 16 4.58 -10.29 3.18
CA TRP A 16 3.54 -9.75 2.29
C TRP A 16 4.12 -9.19 0.99
N PHE A 17 5.26 -8.50 1.06
CA PHE A 17 5.90 -7.93 -0.12
C PHE A 17 6.49 -9.02 -1.04
N VAL A 18 7.20 -9.99 -0.47
CA VAL A 18 7.69 -11.17 -1.20
C VAL A 18 6.52 -12.00 -1.73
N GLY A 19 5.45 -12.15 -0.95
CA GLY A 19 4.22 -12.82 -1.37
C GLY A 19 3.60 -12.17 -2.60
N LEU A 20 3.61 -10.83 -2.69
CA LEU A 20 3.17 -10.11 -3.89
C LEU A 20 4.04 -10.44 -5.11
N ALA A 21 5.36 -10.40 -4.92
CA ALA A 21 6.32 -10.66 -5.98
C ALA A 21 6.18 -12.11 -6.47
N LEU A 22 6.11 -13.07 -5.56
CA LEU A 22 5.89 -14.48 -5.87
C LEU A 22 4.53 -14.70 -6.56
N ALA A 23 3.45 -14.12 -6.05
CA ALA A 23 2.13 -14.22 -6.66
C ALA A 23 2.12 -13.63 -8.08
N THR A 24 2.81 -12.53 -8.30
CA THR A 24 2.99 -11.93 -9.63
C THR A 24 3.73 -12.89 -10.55
N LEU A 25 4.90 -13.37 -10.15
CA LEU A 25 5.74 -14.26 -10.97
C LEU A 25 5.03 -15.59 -11.28
N LEU A 26 4.31 -16.15 -10.31
CA LEU A 26 3.52 -17.37 -10.49
C LEU A 26 2.36 -17.14 -11.46
N SER A 27 1.64 -16.03 -11.31
CA SER A 27 0.52 -15.69 -12.20
C SER A 27 0.99 -15.44 -13.62
N ASP A 28 2.08 -14.69 -13.79
CA ASP A 28 2.71 -14.43 -15.08
C ASP A 28 3.17 -15.73 -15.75
N ARG A 29 3.90 -16.58 -15.01
CA ARG A 29 4.33 -17.90 -15.50
C ARG A 29 3.15 -18.80 -15.87
N LEU A 30 2.07 -18.78 -15.10
CA LEU A 30 0.85 -19.54 -15.40
C LEU A 30 0.18 -19.05 -16.68
N LEU A 31 0.08 -17.72 -16.88
CA LEU A 31 -0.46 -17.15 -18.11
C LEU A 31 0.38 -17.52 -19.33
N HIS A 32 1.71 -17.56 -19.20
CA HIS A 32 2.62 -18.04 -20.24
C HIS A 32 2.46 -19.54 -20.53
N GLN A 33 2.27 -20.38 -19.51
CA GLN A 33 2.07 -21.82 -19.70
C GLN A 33 0.74 -22.17 -20.37
N LEU A 34 -0.30 -21.34 -20.13
CA LEU A 34 -1.64 -21.53 -20.70
C LEU A 34 -1.85 -20.78 -22.02
N ASP A 35 -0.82 -20.11 -22.55
CA ASP A 35 -0.88 -19.24 -23.74
C ASP A 35 -1.95 -18.12 -23.63
N LEU A 36 -2.25 -17.69 -22.39
CA LEU A 36 -3.24 -16.66 -22.04
C LEU A 36 -2.61 -15.28 -21.81
N VAL A 37 -1.44 -15.00 -22.41
CA VAL A 37 -0.68 -13.76 -22.22
C VAL A 37 -1.50 -12.52 -22.60
N TRP A 38 -2.46 -12.67 -23.52
CA TRP A 38 -3.41 -11.61 -23.88
C TRP A 38 -4.25 -11.13 -22.68
N VAL A 39 -4.61 -12.02 -21.76
CA VAL A 39 -5.32 -11.66 -20.52
C VAL A 39 -4.44 -10.75 -19.67
N GLY A 40 -3.14 -11.08 -19.56
CA GLY A 40 -2.13 -10.27 -18.87
C GLY A 40 -2.07 -8.83 -19.39
N ARG A 41 -2.14 -8.65 -20.72
CA ARG A 41 -2.22 -7.32 -21.34
C ARG A 41 -3.43 -6.52 -20.86
N TYR A 42 -4.60 -7.14 -20.73
CA TYR A 42 -5.81 -6.44 -20.29
C TYR A 42 -5.91 -6.26 -18.79
N LEU A 43 -5.20 -7.03 -17.95
CA LEU A 43 -5.21 -6.91 -16.48
C LEU A 43 -4.81 -5.51 -15.98
N GLY A 44 -4.07 -4.73 -16.76
CA GLY A 44 -3.71 -3.36 -16.42
C GLY A 44 -4.93 -2.43 -16.25
N ILE A 45 -5.99 -2.63 -17.04
CA ILE A 45 -7.23 -1.82 -16.98
C ILE A 45 -7.99 -2.05 -15.66
N PRO A 46 -8.46 -3.27 -15.33
CA PRO A 46 -9.13 -3.51 -14.05
C PRO A 46 -8.20 -3.24 -12.87
N GLY A 47 -6.89 -3.54 -12.98
CA GLY A 47 -5.92 -3.20 -11.94
C GLY A 47 -5.88 -1.70 -11.64
N THR A 48 -5.82 -0.88 -12.68
CA THR A 48 -5.87 0.59 -12.56
C THR A 48 -7.19 1.06 -11.95
N LEU A 49 -8.32 0.51 -12.39
CA LEU A 49 -9.64 0.86 -11.82
C LEU A 49 -9.73 0.54 -10.32
N LEU A 50 -9.18 -0.60 -9.88
CA LEU A 50 -9.11 -0.95 -8.47
C LEU A 50 -8.21 0.01 -7.69
N ILE A 51 -7.04 0.38 -8.23
CA ILE A 51 -6.14 1.36 -7.61
C ILE A 51 -6.82 2.73 -7.50
N ILE A 52 -7.50 3.21 -8.55
CA ILE A 52 -8.28 4.45 -8.54
C ILE A 52 -9.37 4.38 -7.47
N GLY A 53 -10.15 3.29 -7.45
CA GLY A 53 -11.20 3.04 -6.45
C GLY A 53 -10.65 3.05 -5.02
N SER A 54 -9.42 2.56 -4.81
CA SER A 54 -8.75 2.58 -3.51
C SER A 54 -8.55 4.01 -2.97
N PHE A 55 -8.34 5.01 -3.84
CA PHE A 55 -8.19 6.41 -3.41
C PHE A 55 -9.49 7.02 -2.84
N GLY A 56 -10.64 6.35 -3.03
CA GLY A 56 -11.91 6.72 -2.39
C GLY A 56 -11.79 6.83 -0.86
N TYR A 57 -10.97 5.99 -0.22
CA TYR A 57 -10.65 6.13 1.21
C TYR A 57 -9.96 7.45 1.54
N SER A 58 -8.94 7.82 0.76
CA SER A 58 -8.19 9.07 0.96
C SER A 58 -9.08 10.31 0.82
N LEU A 59 -10.09 10.26 -0.05
CA LEU A 59 -11.08 11.33 -0.22
C LEU A 59 -12.07 11.39 0.97
N ALA A 60 -12.58 10.25 1.42
CA ALA A 60 -13.47 10.16 2.58
C ALA A 60 -12.78 10.60 3.88
N LYS A 61 -11.49 10.26 4.06
CA LYS A 61 -10.67 10.69 5.20
C LYS A 61 -10.48 12.21 5.26
N ARG A 62 -10.55 12.90 4.12
CA ARG A 62 -10.48 14.38 4.02
C ARG A 62 -11.84 15.07 4.21
N ARG A 63 -12.83 14.37 4.77
CA ARG A 63 -14.21 14.85 5.05
C ARG A 63 -15.02 15.30 3.83
N LYS A 64 -14.61 14.97 2.61
CA LYS A 64 -15.41 15.25 1.39
C LYS A 64 -16.62 14.32 1.24
N ILE A 65 -16.69 13.24 2.03
CA ILE A 65 -17.78 12.25 2.00
C ILE A 65 -18.09 11.84 3.45
N LYS A 66 -19.36 11.87 3.88
CA LYS A 66 -19.82 11.35 5.19
C LYS A 66 -19.81 9.82 5.14
N THR A 67 -18.76 9.17 5.63
CA THR A 67 -18.72 7.69 5.70
C THR A 67 -18.82 7.22 7.15
N ARG A 68 -19.75 6.29 7.41
CA ARG A 68 -20.16 5.84 8.75
C ARG A 68 -19.15 4.92 9.46
N SER A 69 -18.14 4.36 8.76
CA SER A 69 -17.12 3.49 9.38
C SER A 69 -15.72 3.58 8.73
N LEU A 70 -14.84 4.38 9.33
CA LEU A 70 -13.44 4.55 8.90
C LEU A 70 -12.61 3.24 8.82
N PRO A 71 -12.74 2.29 9.75
CA PRO A 71 -11.95 1.05 9.72
C PRO A 71 -12.30 0.13 8.53
N ARG A 72 -13.58 0.01 8.15
CA ARG A 72 -13.98 -0.80 6.99
C ARG A 72 -13.47 -0.19 5.69
N LEU A 73 -13.53 1.14 5.57
CA LEU A 73 -13.04 1.82 4.37
C LEU A 73 -11.51 1.69 4.20
N LEU A 74 -10.77 1.63 5.31
CA LEU A 74 -9.34 1.30 5.28
C LEU A 74 -9.11 -0.13 4.78
N SER A 75 -9.88 -1.10 5.28
CA SER A 75 -9.79 -2.49 4.82
C SER A 75 -10.11 -2.63 3.33
N TYR A 76 -11.12 -1.92 2.82
CA TYR A 76 -11.42 -1.91 1.39
C TYR A 76 -10.29 -1.27 0.57
N HIS A 77 -9.75 -0.14 1.02
CA HIS A 77 -8.58 0.47 0.39
C HIS A 77 -7.41 -0.50 0.28
N GLU A 78 -7.11 -1.22 1.36
CA GLU A 78 -6.06 -2.22 1.37
C GLU A 78 -6.33 -3.33 0.35
N VAL A 79 -7.52 -3.96 0.38
CA VAL A 79 -7.86 -5.05 -0.55
C VAL A 79 -7.83 -4.59 -2.00
N LEU A 80 -8.40 -3.41 -2.30
CA LEU A 80 -8.41 -2.85 -3.65
C LEU A 80 -7.01 -2.49 -4.13
N ALA A 81 -6.19 -1.89 -3.26
CA ALA A 81 -4.81 -1.56 -3.58
C ALA A 81 -3.96 -2.81 -3.80
N TRP A 82 -4.16 -3.86 -3.00
CA TRP A 82 -3.47 -5.15 -3.14
C TRP A 82 -3.83 -5.87 -4.44
N LEU A 83 -5.12 -6.07 -4.70
CA LEU A 83 -5.60 -6.70 -5.93
C LEU A 83 -5.20 -5.88 -7.15
N GLY A 84 -5.37 -4.56 -7.09
CA GLY A 84 -4.98 -3.65 -8.16
C GLY A 84 -3.48 -3.71 -8.45
N SER A 85 -2.63 -3.68 -7.42
CA SER A 85 -1.17 -3.78 -7.59
C SER A 85 -0.75 -5.13 -8.17
N LEU A 86 -1.37 -6.23 -7.74
CA LEU A 86 -1.11 -7.56 -8.31
C LEU A 86 -1.45 -7.60 -9.80
N MET A 87 -2.63 -7.13 -10.19
CA MET A 87 -3.07 -7.11 -11.59
C MET A 87 -2.16 -6.23 -12.46
N VAL A 88 -1.74 -5.06 -11.96
CA VAL A 88 -0.81 -4.17 -12.68
C VAL A 88 0.60 -4.76 -12.76
N LEU A 89 1.07 -5.44 -11.71
CA LEU A 89 2.38 -6.13 -11.75
C LEU A 89 2.40 -7.27 -12.76
N VAL A 90 1.32 -8.06 -12.84
CA VAL A 90 1.18 -9.11 -13.86
C VAL A 90 1.14 -8.49 -15.26
N HIS A 91 0.39 -7.40 -15.44
CA HIS A 91 0.41 -6.64 -16.69
C HIS A 91 1.81 -6.14 -17.07
N ALA A 92 2.60 -5.67 -16.10
CA ALA A 92 3.96 -5.20 -16.35
C ALA A 92 4.91 -6.29 -16.84
N GLY A 93 4.70 -7.55 -16.42
CA GLY A 93 5.45 -8.73 -16.91
C GLY A 93 5.38 -8.89 -18.44
N VAL A 94 4.28 -8.44 -19.05
CA VAL A 94 4.06 -8.50 -20.50
C VAL A 94 4.69 -7.31 -21.24
N HIS A 95 5.00 -6.19 -20.56
CA HIS A 95 5.42 -4.92 -21.16
C HIS A 95 6.89 -4.53 -20.87
N PHE A 96 7.82 -5.48 -20.98
CA PHE A 96 9.22 -5.33 -20.54
C PHE A 96 10.08 -4.25 -21.23
N ASN A 97 9.62 -3.62 -22.32
CA ASN A 97 10.46 -2.76 -23.18
C ASN A 97 10.28 -1.24 -23.01
N ALA A 98 9.42 -0.77 -22.10
CA ALA A 98 9.14 0.66 -21.93
C ALA A 98 9.71 1.22 -20.63
N ILE A 99 10.65 2.18 -20.72
CA ILE A 99 11.26 2.84 -19.53
C ILE A 99 10.18 3.47 -18.63
N LEU A 100 9.17 4.12 -19.22
CA LEU A 100 8.09 4.74 -18.46
C LEU A 100 7.27 3.70 -17.65
N GLY A 101 7.04 2.52 -18.22
CA GLY A 101 6.38 1.40 -17.52
C GLY A 101 7.22 0.91 -16.33
N TRP A 102 8.53 0.76 -16.53
CA TRP A 102 9.46 0.41 -15.44
C TRP A 102 9.47 1.43 -14.30
N LEU A 103 9.49 2.72 -14.62
CA LEU A 103 9.42 3.78 -13.62
C LEU A 103 8.09 3.74 -12.85
N ALA A 104 6.96 3.51 -13.53
CA ALA A 104 5.66 3.37 -12.90
C ALA A 104 5.60 2.16 -11.95
N VAL A 105 6.15 1.01 -12.36
CA VAL A 105 6.26 -0.20 -11.52
C VAL A 105 7.14 0.04 -10.30
N ALA A 106 8.32 0.64 -10.49
CA ALA A 106 9.21 0.96 -9.39
C ALA A 106 8.54 1.90 -8.37
N ALA A 107 7.89 2.96 -8.86
CA ALA A 107 7.13 3.88 -8.02
C ALA A 107 5.96 3.19 -7.30
N MET A 108 5.26 2.26 -7.97
CA MET A 108 4.21 1.46 -7.36
C MET A 108 4.73 0.59 -6.22
N LEU A 109 5.85 -0.12 -6.42
CA LEU A 109 6.47 -0.97 -5.40
C LEU A 109 6.90 -0.16 -4.17
N VAL A 110 7.52 1.02 -4.39
CA VAL A 110 7.87 1.94 -3.30
C VAL A 110 6.61 2.46 -2.60
N ASN A 111 5.55 2.78 -3.35
CA ASN A 111 4.28 3.23 -2.79
C ASN A 111 3.61 2.15 -1.92
N VAL A 112 3.56 0.90 -2.40
CA VAL A 112 3.04 -0.26 -1.65
C VAL A 112 3.86 -0.47 -0.38
N ALA A 113 5.19 -0.52 -0.48
CA ALA A 113 6.09 -0.66 0.68
C ALA A 113 5.89 0.47 1.71
N SER A 114 5.76 1.71 1.25
CA SER A 114 5.47 2.86 2.11
C SER A 114 4.09 2.76 2.76
N GLY A 115 3.08 2.25 2.06
CA GLY A 115 1.72 2.05 2.57
C GLY A 115 1.66 0.98 3.68
N LEU A 116 2.31 -0.16 3.46
CA LEU A 116 2.46 -1.20 4.48
C LEU A 116 3.12 -0.65 5.76
N THR A 117 4.20 0.14 5.62
CA THR A 117 4.87 0.80 6.76
C THR A 117 3.88 1.60 7.62
N GLY A 118 2.95 2.33 7.00
CA GLY A 118 1.90 3.07 7.71
C GLY A 118 0.96 2.18 8.51
N LYS A 119 0.52 1.07 7.93
CA LYS A 119 -0.32 0.07 8.62
C LYS A 119 0.39 -0.48 9.86
N PHE A 120 1.68 -0.78 9.74
CA PHE A 120 2.49 -1.27 10.86
C PHE A 120 2.67 -0.23 11.97
N LEU A 121 2.93 1.04 11.63
CA LEU A 121 3.03 2.13 12.61
C LEU A 121 1.76 2.23 13.46
N ILE A 122 0.59 2.17 12.83
CA ILE A 122 -0.71 2.24 13.51
C ILE A 122 -0.95 1.00 14.37
N LYS A 123 -0.67 -0.20 13.85
CA LYS A 123 -0.86 -1.46 14.59
C LYS A 123 0.01 -1.48 15.86
N ARG A 124 1.28 -1.13 15.72
CA ARG A 124 2.24 -1.07 16.84
C ARG A 124 1.84 -0.06 17.89
N ALA A 125 1.35 1.11 17.46
CA ALA A 125 0.86 2.12 18.39
C ALA A 125 -0.31 1.59 19.23
N ARG A 126 -1.28 0.92 18.60
CA ARG A 126 -2.42 0.31 19.31
C ARG A 126 -1.99 -0.77 20.29
N GLU A 127 -1.03 -1.62 19.91
CA GLU A 127 -0.49 -2.68 20.80
C GLU A 127 0.21 -2.06 22.02
N ARG A 128 0.99 -0.99 21.83
CA ARG A 128 1.65 -0.27 22.92
C ARG A 128 0.69 0.45 23.85
N MET A 129 -0.36 1.08 23.31
CA MET A 129 -1.41 1.70 24.12
C MET A 129 -2.16 0.67 24.97
N ARG A 130 -2.44 -0.53 24.42
CA ARG A 130 -3.05 -1.63 25.20
C ARG A 130 -2.14 -2.06 26.35
N GLN A 131 -0.85 -2.27 26.08
CA GLN A 131 0.12 -2.65 27.11
C GLN A 131 0.31 -1.57 28.19
N ALA A 132 0.27 -0.29 27.80
CA ALA A 132 0.33 0.83 28.74
C ALA A 132 -0.95 0.96 29.59
N GLY A 133 -2.13 0.70 29.01
CA GLY A 133 -3.40 0.69 29.73
C GLY A 133 -3.60 -0.53 30.64
N GLU A 134 -2.91 -1.63 30.38
CA GLU A 134 -2.87 -2.84 31.22
C GLU A 134 -1.78 -2.79 32.31
N SER A 135 -0.88 -1.80 32.27
CA SER A 135 0.15 -1.64 33.29
C SER A 135 -0.46 -1.03 34.56
N PRO A 136 -0.27 -1.64 35.75
CA PRO A 136 -0.83 -1.11 36.99
C PRO A 136 -0.29 0.30 37.25
N ALA A 137 -1.15 1.19 37.76
CA ALA A 137 -0.74 2.53 38.18
C ALA A 137 0.45 2.40 39.14
N GLY A 138 1.53 3.13 38.86
CA GLY A 138 2.66 3.23 39.79
C GLY A 138 2.19 3.77 41.14
N PRO A 139 2.96 3.54 42.22
CA PRO A 139 2.59 3.91 43.60
C PRO A 139 2.22 5.39 43.79
N ASP A 140 2.54 6.24 42.82
CA ASP A 140 2.42 7.69 42.88
C ASP A 140 1.16 8.24 42.16
N GLY A 141 0.34 7.37 41.55
CA GLY A 141 -0.93 7.78 40.91
C GLY A 141 -0.78 8.66 39.65
N GLU A 142 0.44 8.85 39.15
CA GLU A 142 0.66 9.73 37.99
C GLU A 142 0.21 9.08 36.67
N ALA A 143 -0.89 9.59 36.13
CA ALA A 143 -1.40 9.30 34.79
C ALA A 143 -0.53 9.90 33.65
N GLY A 144 0.79 9.92 33.81
CA GLY A 144 1.73 10.63 32.93
C GLY A 144 2.19 9.87 31.68
N SER A 145 2.09 8.53 31.67
CA SER A 145 2.66 7.71 30.59
C SER A 145 1.80 7.68 29.33
N GLY A 146 0.46 7.64 29.47
CA GLY A 146 -0.47 7.53 28.34
C GLY A 146 -0.38 8.69 27.34
N HIS A 147 -0.33 9.93 27.85
CA HIS A 147 -0.29 11.13 27.03
C HIS A 147 1.03 11.29 26.23
N PHE A 148 2.16 10.86 26.79
CA PHE A 148 3.46 10.89 26.12
C PHE A 148 3.55 9.89 24.96
N TRP A 149 2.98 8.69 25.11
CA TRP A 149 2.97 7.70 24.02
C TRP A 149 1.99 8.05 22.91
N ASP A 150 0.89 8.71 23.26
CA ASP A 150 -0.08 9.22 22.29
C ASP A 150 0.55 10.31 21.41
N SER A 151 1.29 11.26 21.99
CA SER A 151 1.96 12.30 21.21
C SER A 151 3.03 11.71 20.27
N LEU A 152 3.90 10.83 20.76
CA LEU A 152 4.92 10.17 19.94
C LEU A 152 4.33 9.36 18.77
N THR A 153 3.20 8.69 19.01
CA THR A 153 2.48 7.95 17.97
C THR A 153 1.93 8.89 16.91
N VAL A 154 1.27 9.96 17.33
CA VAL A 154 0.68 10.97 16.44
C VAL A 154 1.76 11.62 15.58
N ASP A 155 2.91 11.92 16.16
CA ASP A 155 4.06 12.49 15.46
C ASP A 155 4.64 11.52 14.42
N ALA A 156 4.83 10.25 14.79
CA ALA A 156 5.32 9.22 13.88
C ALA A 156 4.38 9.01 12.68
N VAL A 157 3.07 8.95 12.92
CA VAL A 157 2.06 8.83 11.85
C VAL A 157 2.01 10.09 10.97
N THR A 158 2.16 11.27 11.58
CA THR A 158 2.18 12.54 10.85
C THR A 158 3.42 12.65 9.96
N GLN A 159 4.58 12.27 10.47
CA GLN A 159 5.82 12.23 9.72
C GLN A 159 5.76 11.21 8.57
N TRP A 160 5.24 10.00 8.84
CA TRP A 160 5.01 9.00 7.79
C TRP A 160 4.12 9.55 6.66
N ARG A 161 3.03 10.27 6.99
CA ARG A 161 2.16 10.88 5.98
C ARG A 161 2.88 11.91 5.11
N LYS A 162 3.80 12.70 5.68
CA LYS A 162 4.60 13.68 4.93
C LYS A 162 5.49 13.02 3.87
N VAL A 163 5.96 11.81 4.13
CA VAL A 163 6.80 11.04 3.19
C VAL A 163 5.96 10.21 2.22
N HIS A 164 4.93 9.53 2.72
CA HIS A 164 4.10 8.64 1.91
C HIS A 164 3.28 9.39 0.85
N PHE A 165 2.78 10.58 1.16
CA PHE A 165 1.94 11.32 0.23
C PHE A 165 2.69 11.75 -1.06
N PRO A 166 3.90 12.32 -1.00
CA PRO A 166 4.73 12.55 -2.18
C PRO A 166 5.03 11.28 -3.00
N ILE A 167 5.29 10.15 -2.33
CA ILE A 167 5.52 8.86 -3.00
C ILE A 167 4.27 8.44 -3.78
N ALA A 168 3.10 8.49 -3.14
CA ALA A 168 1.83 8.16 -3.78
C ALA A 168 1.51 9.10 -4.96
N PHE A 169 1.86 10.38 -4.84
CA PHE A 169 1.71 11.36 -5.90
C PHE A 169 2.64 11.06 -7.09
N ALA A 170 3.92 10.77 -6.84
CA ALA A 170 4.88 10.40 -7.89
C ALA A 170 4.44 9.14 -8.64
N PHE A 171 3.99 8.12 -7.91
CA PHE A 171 3.38 6.92 -8.50
C PHE A 171 2.17 7.28 -9.37
N GLY A 172 1.22 8.06 -8.85
CA GLY A 172 0.02 8.46 -9.59
C GLY A 172 0.36 9.25 -10.87
N PHE A 173 1.35 10.13 -10.80
CA PHE A 173 1.83 10.89 -11.95
C PHE A 173 2.45 9.99 -13.02
N LEU A 174 3.36 9.09 -12.64
CA LEU A 174 3.99 8.14 -13.57
C LEU A 174 2.97 7.16 -14.17
N ALA A 175 2.04 6.66 -13.38
CA ALA A 175 0.95 5.80 -13.85
C ALA A 175 0.05 6.54 -14.85
N LEU A 176 -0.32 7.80 -14.57
CA LEU A 176 -1.11 8.61 -15.48
C LEU A 176 -0.35 8.89 -16.78
N ALA A 177 0.92 9.26 -16.70
CA ALA A 177 1.76 9.46 -17.87
C ALA A 177 1.87 8.18 -18.72
N HIS A 178 2.01 7.02 -18.08
CA HIS A 178 2.01 5.72 -18.75
C HIS A 178 0.69 5.44 -19.47
N ILE A 179 -0.45 5.66 -18.80
CA ILE A 179 -1.78 5.50 -19.40
C ILE A 179 -1.95 6.44 -20.60
N ILE A 180 -1.64 7.73 -20.45
CA ILE A 180 -1.75 8.71 -21.54
C ILE A 180 -0.86 8.30 -22.72
N SER A 181 0.38 7.89 -22.46
CA SER A 181 1.30 7.40 -23.49
C SER A 181 0.71 6.20 -24.24
N ILE A 182 0.12 5.23 -23.51
CA ILE A 182 -0.64 4.15 -24.13
C ILE A 182 -1.74 4.73 -25.02
N PHE A 183 -2.65 5.57 -24.53
CA PHE A 183 -3.75 6.11 -25.34
C PHE A 183 -3.28 6.83 -26.61
N LEU A 184 -2.16 7.56 -26.55
CA LEU A 184 -1.58 8.28 -27.69
C LEU A 184 -0.91 7.35 -28.71
N PHE A 185 -0.21 6.31 -28.26
CA PHE A 185 0.61 5.44 -29.12
C PHE A 185 0.01 4.05 -29.38
N TRP A 186 -1.15 3.71 -28.79
CA TRP A 186 -1.80 2.40 -28.95
C TRP A 186 -2.20 2.11 -30.40
N GLY A 187 -2.39 3.16 -31.21
CA GLY A 187 -2.79 3.03 -32.61
C GLY A 187 -4.14 2.33 -32.72
N TRP A 188 -5.22 3.04 -32.37
CA TRP A 188 -6.64 2.61 -32.40
C TRP A 188 -7.16 2.23 -33.80
N ARG A 189 -6.46 1.33 -34.49
CA ARG A 189 -6.83 0.74 -35.77
C ARG A 189 -7.42 -0.65 -35.56
#